data_AF-A0A2J4QE13-F1
#
_entry.id   AF-A0A2J4QE13-F1
#
_cell.length_a   1.000
_cell.length_b   1.000
_cell.length_c   1.000
_cell.angle_alpha   90.00
_cell.angle_beta   90.00
_cell.angle_gamma   90.00
#
_symmetry.space_group_name_H-M   'P 1'
#
loop_
_entity.id
_entity.type
_entity.pdbx_description
1 polymer ?
#
loop_
_entity_poly.entity_id
_entity_poly.type
_entity_poly.pdbx_seq_one_letter_code
_entity_poly.pdbx_strand_id
1 'polypeptide(L)'
;MEKTYTINGRITFIPQRGALILIADETKTVSLNMPASRCLLLLIQQDGNTVARETFFEEVWIKHGSQVTSNGFYQNISLLRRAFKELGM
;
A
#
# COMPACT_ATOMS: atom_id res chain seq x y z
N MET A 1 2.30 17.87 -8.86
CA MET A 1 1.12 17.47 -8.07
C MET A 1 1.35 16.07 -7.55
N GLU A 2 1.11 15.81 -6.26
CA GLU A 2 1.16 14.45 -5.71
C GLU A 2 -0.09 13.68 -6.17
N LYS A 3 0.10 12.40 -6.52
CA LYS A 3 -1.00 11.56 -7.01
C LYS A 3 -1.72 10.96 -5.81
N THR A 4 -3.03 11.13 -5.72
CA THR A 4 -3.85 10.56 -4.65
C THR A 4 -4.86 9.56 -5.20
N TYR A 5 -5.24 8.59 -4.36
CA TYR A 5 -6.24 7.58 -4.69
C TYR A 5 -7.29 7.54 -3.58
N THR A 6 -8.54 7.28 -3.94
CA THR A 6 -9.62 7.08 -2.99
C THR A 6 -10.01 5.61 -2.95
N ILE A 7 -9.92 5.00 -1.78
CA ILE A 7 -10.24 3.58 -1.56
C ILE A 7 -11.61 3.51 -0.89
N ASN A 8 -12.55 2.81 -1.53
CA ASN A 8 -13.93 2.61 -1.08
C ASN A 8 -14.69 3.91 -0.71
N GLY A 9 -14.29 5.05 -1.28
CA GLY A 9 -14.87 6.37 -0.93
C GLY A 9 -14.58 6.83 0.50
N ARG A 10 -13.73 6.12 1.25
CA ARG A 10 -13.53 6.34 2.70
C ARG A 10 -12.10 6.71 3.07
N ILE A 11 -11.11 6.22 2.33
CA ILE A 11 -9.70 6.43 2.64
C ILE A 11 -9.01 7.13 1.49
N THR A 12 -8.31 8.22 1.78
CA THR A 12 -7.36 8.86 0.86
C THR A 12 -5.99 8.23 1.03
N PHE A 13 -5.45 7.70 -0.06
CA PHE A 13 -4.10 7.15 -0.13
C PHE A 13 -3.17 8.08 -0.91
N ILE A 14 -2.03 8.42 -0.33
CA ILE A 14 -0.96 9.23 -0.94
C ILE A 14 0.31 8.37 -1.04
N PRO A 15 0.59 7.71 -2.19
CA PRO A 15 1.69 6.77 -2.31
C PRO A 15 3.07 7.37 -2.03
N GLN A 16 3.32 8.60 -2.50
CA GLN A 16 4.62 9.27 -2.35
C GLN A 16 4.95 9.56 -0.88
N ARG A 17 3.92 9.72 -0.03
CA ARG A 17 4.06 9.92 1.42
C ARG A 17 3.91 8.63 2.21
N GLY A 18 3.41 7.56 1.58
CA GLY A 18 2.99 6.35 2.28
C GLY A 18 1.87 6.62 3.27
N ALA A 19 0.94 7.54 3.00
CA ALA A 19 -0.09 7.94 3.96
C ALA A 19 -1.47 7.39 3.58
N LEU A 20 -2.18 6.84 4.56
CA LEU A 20 -3.60 6.51 4.48
C LEU A 20 -4.37 7.39 5.47
N ILE A 21 -5.34 8.15 4.98
CA ILE A 21 -6.08 9.15 5.76
C ILE A 21 -7.57 8.81 5.66
N LEU A 22 -8.27 8.69 6.79
CA LEU A 22 -9.72 8.52 6.78
C LEU A 22 -10.40 9.84 6.38
N ILE A 23 -11.22 9.81 5.33
CA ILE A 23 -11.90 11.01 4.80
C ILE A 23 -12.91 11.57 5.82
N ALA A 24 -13.56 10.70 6.58
CA ALA A 24 -14.53 11.11 7.59
C ALA A 24 -13.88 11.75 8.83
N ASP A 25 -12.58 11.54 9.05
CA ASP A 25 -11.82 12.04 10.20
C ASP A 25 -10.33 12.06 9.85
N GLU A 26 -9.86 13.19 9.34
CA GLU A 26 -8.47 13.34 8.88
C GLU A 26 -7.43 13.20 10.02
N THR A 27 -7.86 13.26 11.29
CA THR A 27 -6.97 12.99 12.44
C THR A 27 -6.57 11.51 12.50
N LYS A 28 -7.34 10.62 11.85
CA LYS A 28 -7.00 9.21 11.69
C LYS A 28 -6.18 9.00 10.43
N THR A 29 -4.87 9.06 10.63
CA THR A 29 -3.87 8.81 9.60
C THR A 29 -2.96 7.65 10.00
N VAL A 30 -2.68 6.75 9.05
CA VAL A 30 -1.71 5.67 9.20
C VAL A 30 -0.58 5.85 8.19
N SER A 31 0.66 5.76 8.68
CA SER A 31 1.87 5.81 7.86
C SER A 31 2.35 4.41 7.49
N LEU A 32 2.56 4.20 6.20
CA LEU A 32 3.12 3.01 5.58
C LEU A 32 4.61 3.23 5.30
N ASN A 33 5.41 2.18 5.43
CA ASN A 33 6.75 2.21 4.84
C ASN A 33 6.66 2.24 3.30
N MET A 34 7.75 2.62 2.64
CA MET A 34 7.74 2.79 1.18
C MET A 34 7.42 1.49 0.42
N PRO A 35 7.94 0.30 0.79
CA PRO A 35 7.54 -0.94 0.13
C PRO A 35 6.06 -1.28 0.29
N ALA A 36 5.47 -1.14 1.48
CA ALA A 36 4.04 -1.36 1.69
C ALA A 36 3.19 -0.37 0.87
N SER A 37 3.60 0.91 0.83
CA SER A 37 2.95 1.91 -0.02
C SER A 37 2.94 1.49 -1.50
N ARG A 38 4.08 1.02 -2.02
CA ARG A 38 4.19 0.52 -3.40
C ARG A 38 3.38 -0.76 -3.62
N CYS A 39 3.35 -1.68 -2.66
CA CYS A 39 2.47 -2.87 -2.71
C CYS A 39 1.01 -2.46 -2.87
N LEU A 40 0.54 -1.47 -2.10
CA LEU A 40 -0.83 -0.98 -2.21
C LEU A 40 -1.08 -0.30 -3.56
N LEU A 41 -0.13 0.51 -4.04
CA LEU A 41 -0.22 1.14 -5.35
C LEU A 41 -0.34 0.09 -6.47
N LEU A 42 0.47 -0.97 -6.43
CA LEU A 42 0.40 -2.07 -7.40
C LEU A 42 -0.97 -2.76 -7.37
N LEU A 43 -1.51 -3.02 -6.18
CA LEU A 43 -2.85 -3.60 -6.00
C LEU A 43 -3.94 -2.71 -6.61
N ILE A 44 -3.87 -1.39 -6.39
CA ILE A 44 -4.83 -0.43 -6.97
C ILE A 44 -4.71 -0.38 -8.49
N GLN A 45 -3.49 -0.44 -9.03
CA GLN A 45 -3.25 -0.45 -10.48
C GLN A 45 -3.73 -1.73 -11.16
N GLN A 46 -3.82 -2.84 -10.40
CA GLN A 46 -4.28 -4.14 -10.84
C GLN A 46 -5.65 -4.49 -10.25
N ASP A 47 -6.46 -3.48 -9.92
CA ASP A 47 -7.77 -3.69 -9.29
C ASP A 47 -8.64 -4.66 -10.11
N GLY A 48 -9.34 -5.55 -9.40
CA GLY A 48 -10.10 -6.64 -10.00
C GLY A 48 -9.26 -7.86 -10.46
N ASN A 49 -7.93 -7.81 -10.41
CA ASN A 49 -7.05 -8.91 -10.81
C ASN A 49 -6.24 -9.48 -9.64
N THR A 50 -5.94 -10.78 -9.69
CA THR A 50 -5.00 -11.39 -8.74
C THR A 50 -3.57 -11.08 -9.16
N VAL A 51 -2.81 -10.41 -8.30
CA VAL A 51 -1.39 -10.08 -8.55
C VAL A 51 -0.49 -11.20 -8.02
N ALA A 52 0.35 -11.74 -8.89
CA ALA A 52 1.31 -12.78 -8.51
C ALA A 52 2.41 -12.23 -7.58
N ARG A 53 2.93 -13.09 -6.70
CA ARG A 53 3.98 -12.71 -5.74
C ARG A 53 5.24 -12.21 -6.44
N GLU A 54 5.61 -12.85 -7.54
CA GLU A 54 6.79 -12.51 -8.33
C GLU A 54 6.67 -11.10 -8.93
N THR A 55 5.45 -10.68 -9.30
CA THR A 55 5.17 -9.31 -9.75
C THR A 55 5.43 -8.30 -8.63
N PHE A 56 5.08 -8.60 -7.39
CA PHE A 56 5.43 -7.71 -6.27
C PHE A 56 6.94 -7.58 -6.10
N PHE A 57 7.68 -8.69 -6.17
CA PHE A 57 9.13 -8.68 -6.00
C PHE A 57 9.79 -7.81 -7.06
N GLU A 58 9.36 -7.95 -8.31
CA GLU A 58 9.83 -7.16 -9.44
C GLU A 58 9.50 -5.67 -9.28
N GLU A 59 8.21 -5.34 -9.15
CA GLU A 59 7.73 -3.96 -9.22
C GLU A 59 8.07 -3.12 -7.97
N VAL A 60 8.12 -3.74 -6.78
CA VAL A 60 8.27 -3.00 -5.52
C VAL A 60 9.73 -2.95 -5.03
N TRP A 61 10.52 -3.99 -5.32
CA TRP A 61 11.90 -4.11 -4.85
C TRP A 61 12.93 -4.09 -5.98
N ILE A 62 12.87 -5.03 -6.94
CA ILE A 62 13.94 -5.22 -7.94
C ILE A 62 14.11 -3.98 -8.83
N LYS A 63 13.02 -3.43 -9.37
CA LYS A 63 13.04 -2.17 -10.15
C LYS A 63 13.57 -0.97 -9.37
N HIS A 64 13.60 -1.07 -8.05
CA HIS A 64 14.12 -0.05 -7.15
C HIS A 64 15.50 -0.40 -6.57
N GLY A 65 16.21 -1.37 -7.17
CA GLY A 65 17.57 -1.74 -6.79
C GLY A 65 17.65 -2.51 -5.47
N SER A 66 16.56 -3.13 -5.02
CA SER A 66 16.47 -3.86 -3.76
C SER A 66 16.02 -5.31 -3.98
N GLN A 67 16.24 -6.15 -2.99
CA GLN A 67 15.74 -7.53 -2.95
C GLN A 67 14.87 -7.72 -1.70
N VAL A 68 13.97 -8.70 -1.77
CA VAL A 68 13.10 -9.04 -0.65
C VAL A 68 13.03 -10.55 -0.47
N THR A 69 12.96 -10.98 0.78
CA THR A 69 12.64 -12.38 1.12
C THR A 69 11.13 -12.58 1.12
N SER A 70 10.67 -13.83 1.02
CA SER A 70 9.24 -14.15 1.19
C SER A 70 8.68 -13.61 2.51
N ASN A 71 9.45 -13.70 3.60
CA ASN A 71 9.03 -13.16 4.90
C ASN A 71 8.90 -11.63 4.88
N GLY A 72 9.87 -10.93 4.27
CA GLY A 72 9.81 -9.47 4.12
C GLY A 72 8.60 -9.02 3.29
N PHE A 73 8.27 -9.75 2.23
CA PHE A 73 7.05 -9.51 1.46
C PHE A 73 5.79 -9.68 2.33
N TYR A 74 5.66 -10.80 3.03
CA TYR A 74 4.49 -11.07 3.87
C TYR A 74 4.35 -10.08 5.04
N GLN A 75 5.45 -9.57 5.58
CA GLN A 75 5.42 -8.49 6.58
C GLN A 75 4.80 -7.22 6.02
N ASN A 76 5.13 -6.82 4.79
CA ASN A 76 4.53 -5.64 4.15
C ASN A 76 3.03 -5.84 3.86
N ILE A 77 2.62 -7.02 3.40
CA ILE A 77 1.19 -7.33 3.22
C ILE A 77 0.44 -7.33 4.58
N SER A 78 1.08 -7.83 5.64
CA SER A 78 0.51 -7.81 6.99
C SER A 78 0.38 -6.39 7.54
N LEU A 79 1.34 -5.51 7.25
CA LEU A 79 1.29 -4.09 7.59
C LEU A 79 0.11 -3.41 6.91
N LEU A 80 -0.11 -3.67 5.61
CA LEU A 80 -1.28 -3.15 4.90
C LEU A 80 -2.60 -3.58 5.53
N ARG A 81 -2.76 -4.87 5.84
CA ARG A 81 -3.98 -5.36 6.50
C ARG A 81 -4.22 -4.69 7.85
N ARG A 82 -3.16 -4.49 8.63
CA ARG A 82 -3.25 -3.80 9.92
C ARG A 82 -3.67 -2.34 9.75
N ALA A 83 -3.05 -1.63 8.80
CA ALA A 83 -3.35 -0.22 8.52
C ALA A 83 -4.83 -0.03 8.14
N PHE A 84 -5.38 -0.90 7.29
CA PHE A 84 -6.80 -0.85 6.94
C PHE A 84 -7.71 -1.13 8.13
N LYS A 85 -7.37 -2.12 8.97
CA LYS A 85 -8.12 -2.43 10.19
C LYS A 85 -8.13 -1.25 11.17
N GLU A 86 -7.01 -0.54 11.34
CA GLU A 86 -6.91 0.65 12.20
C GLU A 86 -7.81 1.79 11.69
N LEU A 87 -8.01 1.89 10.39
CA LEU A 87 -8.92 2.86 9.76
C LEU A 87 -10.38 2.37 9.69
N GLY A 88 -10.69 1.21 10.26
CA GLY A 88 -12.05 0.68 10.36
C GLY A 88 -12.57 0.00 9.09
N MET A 89 -11.68 -0.54 8.26
CA MET A 89 -12.02 -1.44 7.15
C MET A 89 -11.92 -2.91 7.56
#